data_AF-A0A967T179-F1
#
_entry.id   AF-A0A967T179-F1
#
_cell.length_a   1.000
_cell.length_b   1.000
_cell.length_c   1.000
_cell.angle_alpha   90.00
_cell.angle_beta   90.00
_cell.angle_gamma   90.00
#
_symmetry.space_group_name_H-M   'P 1'
#
loop_
_entity.id
_entity.type
_entity.pdbx_description
1 polymer ?
#
loop_
_entity_poly.entity_id
_entity_poly.type
_entity_poly.pdbx_seq_one_letter_code
_entity_poly.pdbx_strand_id
1 'polypeptide(L)'
;MTKTYTFTARDGTNPERTLTLTLYPDFVRINLTGLWDQLGTIAGAEDKPDEAKTQIQAQAQPATLKLLETISGPVHIKDFNASMDGNEFKIQIWQRLRKLRLAPIQLVIDPVDNPDAAEAFINELEDRKQEATRAARFPGILDYWFTWAGMFLGFLALILWPQKQQGAEG
;
A
#
# COMPACT_ATOMS: atom_id res chain seq x y z
N MET A 1 18.55 -13.28 4.95
CA MET A 1 18.03 -12.83 6.26
C MET A 1 17.54 -11.40 6.07
N THR A 2 16.23 -11.18 6.09
CA THR A 2 15.66 -9.84 5.95
C THR A 2 15.86 -9.08 7.26
N LYS A 3 16.60 -7.95 7.22
CA LYS A 3 16.97 -7.18 8.40
C LYS A 3 15.88 -6.16 8.74
N THR A 4 15.66 -5.88 10.02
CA THR A 4 14.81 -4.75 10.44
C THR A 4 15.54 -3.44 10.13
N TYR A 5 14.85 -2.49 9.50
CA TYR A 5 15.38 -1.16 9.19
C TYR A 5 14.54 -0.11 9.91
N THR A 6 15.18 0.81 10.64
CA THR A 6 14.48 1.87 11.38
C THR A 6 14.94 3.22 10.88
N PHE A 7 13.99 4.08 10.56
CA PHE A 7 14.22 5.45 10.14
C PHE A 7 13.41 6.39 11.03
N THR A 8 14.03 7.47 11.49
CA THR A 8 13.36 8.53 12.23
C THR A 8 13.49 9.82 11.43
N ALA A 9 12.35 10.38 11.04
CA ALA A 9 12.24 11.71 10.47
C ALA A 9 11.81 12.69 11.55
N ARG A 10 12.42 13.88 11.56
CA ARG A 10 12.01 15.00 12.43
C ARG A 10 11.62 16.18 11.57
N ASP A 11 10.60 16.90 12.02
CA ASP A 11 10.22 18.19 11.43
C ASP A 11 11.32 19.22 11.72
N GLY A 12 11.89 19.80 10.66
CA GLY A 12 12.97 20.79 10.76
C GLY A 12 12.54 22.11 11.40
N THR A 13 11.24 22.40 11.46
CA THR A 13 10.69 23.60 12.09
C THR A 13 10.31 23.35 13.55
N ASN A 14 9.86 22.14 13.89
CA ASN A 14 9.52 21.76 15.27
C ASN A 14 10.11 20.39 15.66
N PRO A 15 11.24 20.36 16.39
CA PRO A 15 11.96 19.13 16.67
C PRO A 15 11.22 18.15 17.60
N GLU A 16 10.18 18.60 18.30
CA GLU A 16 9.30 17.74 19.11
C GLU A 16 8.36 16.88 18.23
N ARG A 17 8.23 17.23 16.95
CA ARG A 17 7.47 16.47 15.97
C ARG A 17 8.38 15.48 15.27
N THR A 18 8.24 14.21 15.67
CA THR A 18 9.02 13.12 15.12
C THR A 18 8.14 11.97 14.64
N LEU A 19 8.61 11.34 13.58
CA LEU A 19 8.05 10.15 13.01
C LEU A 19 9.14 9.08 13.00
N THR A 20 8.88 7.96 13.65
CA THR A 20 9.75 6.78 13.59
C THR A 20 9.05 5.67 12.83
N LEU A 21 9.66 5.27 11.72
CA LEU A 21 9.26 4.16 10.87
C LEU A 21 10.15 2.96 11.15
N THR A 22 9.56 1.80 11.41
CA THR A 22 10.28 0.54 11.56
C THR A 22 9.78 -0.44 10.51
N LEU A 23 10.65 -0.77 9.55
CA LEU A 23 10.40 -1.66 8.43
C LEU A 23 10.81 -3.09 8.80
N TYR A 24 9.80 -3.93 9.02
CA TYR A 24 9.92 -5.38 9.13
C TYR A 24 9.80 -6.01 7.72
N PRO A 25 9.94 -7.34 7.57
CA PRO A 25 9.87 -7.98 6.25
C PRO A 25 8.54 -7.72 5.52
N ASP A 26 7.40 -7.86 6.22
CA ASP A 26 6.07 -7.77 5.61
C ASP A 26 5.24 -6.55 6.07
N PHE A 27 5.69 -5.86 7.12
CA PHE A 27 4.94 -4.77 7.73
C PHE A 27 5.83 -3.60 8.14
N VAL A 28 5.22 -2.42 8.20
CA VAL A 28 5.81 -1.19 8.72
C VAL A 28 5.10 -0.87 10.03
N ARG A 29 5.87 -0.57 11.06
CA ARG A 29 5.35 0.01 12.30
C ARG A 29 5.67 1.50 12.31
N ILE A 30 4.68 2.29 12.73
CA ILE A 30 4.77 3.74 12.70
C ILE A 30 4.57 4.23 14.13
N ASN A 31 5.54 4.99 14.63
CA ASN A 31 5.42 5.71 15.88
C ASN A 31 5.48 7.20 15.58
N LEU A 32 4.44 7.91 15.94
CA LEU A 32 4.34 9.36 15.82
C LEU A 32 4.57 9.98 17.19
N THR A 33 5.16 11.17 17.23
CA THR A 33 5.30 11.98 18.44
C THR A 33 5.12 13.44 18.02
N GLY A 34 4.20 14.16 18.64
CA GLY A 34 3.93 15.58 18.32
C GLY A 34 3.25 15.85 16.97
N LEU A 35 3.06 14.84 16.11
CA LEU A 35 2.43 14.95 14.78
C LEU A 35 0.90 14.70 14.79
N TRP A 36 0.28 14.71 15.98
CA TRP A 36 -1.10 14.29 16.18
C TRP A 36 -2.14 15.26 15.61
N ASP A 37 -1.83 16.56 15.64
CA ASP A 37 -2.74 17.62 15.20
C ASP A 37 -2.90 17.65 13.66
N GLN A 38 -1.92 17.10 12.92
CA GLN A 38 -1.96 17.05 11.46
C GLN A 38 -2.87 15.92 10.95
N LEU A 39 -2.94 14.79 11.68
CA LEU A 39 -3.77 13.64 11.31
C LEU A 39 -5.27 13.96 11.25
N GLY A 40 -5.77 14.80 12.17
CA GLY A 40 -7.18 15.19 12.21
C GLY A 40 -7.62 16.07 11.04
N THR A 41 -6.68 16.73 10.37
CA THR A 41 -6.95 17.68 9.30
C THR A 41 -6.90 17.02 7.92
N ILE A 42 -6.11 15.94 7.77
CA ILE A 42 -5.76 15.38 6.45
C ILE A 42 -6.74 14.28 5.98
N ALA A 43 -7.51 13.67 6.88
CA ALA A 43 -8.48 12.61 6.55
C ALA A 43 -9.69 13.08 5.68
N GLY A 44 -9.74 14.33 5.23
CA GLY A 44 -10.83 14.83 4.39
C GLY A 44 -10.63 16.18 3.70
N ALA A 45 -9.39 16.66 3.53
CA ALA A 45 -9.13 18.06 3.15
C ALA A 45 -8.64 18.31 1.72
N GLU A 46 -8.63 17.32 0.82
CA GLU A 46 -8.21 17.60 -0.57
C GLU A 46 -9.33 18.14 -1.48
N ASP A 47 -10.60 18.20 -1.06
CA ASP A 47 -11.66 18.68 -1.99
C ASP A 47 -12.97 19.18 -1.35
N LYS A 48 -12.92 19.82 -0.17
CA LYS A 48 -14.14 20.36 0.48
C LYS A 48 -14.06 21.85 0.81
N PRO A 49 -15.12 22.63 0.49
CA PRO A 49 -15.17 24.07 0.74
C PRO A 49 -15.03 24.38 2.24
N ASP A 50 -14.43 25.53 2.54
CA ASP A 50 -13.95 25.92 3.88
C ASP A 50 -15.02 25.90 4.98
N GLU A 51 -16.31 25.99 4.63
CA GLU A 51 -17.44 25.94 5.57
C GLU A 51 -17.70 24.53 6.14
N ALA A 52 -17.25 23.45 5.47
CA ALA A 52 -17.41 22.08 5.96
C ALA A 52 -16.32 21.65 6.96
N LYS A 53 -15.21 22.40 7.05
CA LYS A 53 -14.07 22.07 7.92
C LYS A 53 -14.41 22.23 9.41
N THR A 54 -15.21 23.22 9.75
CA THR A 54 -15.58 23.57 11.14
C THR A 54 -16.61 22.61 11.75
N GLN A 55 -17.54 22.07 10.96
CA GLN A 55 -18.56 21.14 11.46
C GLN A 55 -17.99 19.72 11.70
N ILE A 56 -16.99 19.30 10.92
CA ILE A 56 -16.35 17.98 11.04
C ILE A 56 -15.41 17.93 12.26
N GLN A 57 -14.71 19.03 12.58
CA GLN A 57 -13.80 19.10 13.74
C GLN A 57 -14.49 18.81 15.07
N ALA A 58 -15.74 19.24 15.26
CA ALA A 58 -16.46 19.05 16.53
C ALA A 58 -16.91 17.60 16.80
N GLN A 59 -17.03 16.75 15.76
CA GLN A 59 -17.41 15.33 15.88
C GLN A 59 -16.23 14.35 15.73
N ALA A 60 -15.01 14.85 15.46
CA ALA A 60 -13.88 14.02 15.06
C ALA A 60 -13.17 13.27 16.22
N GLN A 61 -13.35 13.67 17.48
CA GLN A 61 -12.58 13.12 18.62
C GLN A 61 -12.57 11.57 18.75
N PRO A 62 -13.71 10.86 18.63
CA PRO A 62 -13.68 9.39 18.71
C PRO A 62 -13.13 8.74 17.44
N ALA A 63 -13.24 9.40 16.28
CA ALA A 63 -12.69 8.89 15.02
C ALA A 63 -11.17 9.04 14.97
N THR A 64 -10.62 10.14 15.48
CA THR A 64 -9.16 10.36 15.57
C THR A 64 -8.50 9.33 16.48
N LEU A 65 -9.08 8.98 17.62
CA LEU A 65 -8.55 7.93 18.51
C LEU A 65 -8.45 6.55 17.83
N LYS A 66 -9.46 6.14 17.06
CA LYS A 66 -9.40 4.88 16.29
C LYS A 66 -8.38 4.91 15.16
N LEU A 67 -8.20 6.06 14.51
CA LEU A 67 -7.16 6.24 13.49
C LEU A 67 -5.77 6.14 14.13
N LEU A 68 -5.58 6.66 15.34
CA LEU A 68 -4.32 6.56 16.10
C LEU A 68 -3.97 5.10 16.42
N GLU A 69 -4.92 4.31 16.92
CA GLU A 69 -4.73 2.87 17.13
C GLU A 69 -4.43 2.14 15.81
N THR A 70 -5.07 2.55 14.73
CA THR A 70 -4.88 1.93 13.41
C THR A 70 -3.49 2.21 12.84
N ILE A 71 -2.99 3.45 12.95
CA ILE A 71 -1.68 3.85 12.40
C ILE A 71 -0.52 3.30 13.25
N SER A 72 -0.69 3.24 14.57
CA SER A 72 0.33 2.68 15.47
C SER A 72 0.44 1.15 15.41
N GLY A 73 -0.55 0.48 14.80
CA GLY A 73 -0.54 -0.94 14.50
C GLY A 73 0.40 -1.32 13.35
N PRO A 74 0.66 -2.63 13.15
CA PRO A 74 1.43 -3.11 12.01
C PRO A 74 0.67 -2.89 10.70
N VAL A 75 1.22 -2.06 9.81
CA VAL A 75 0.67 -1.79 8.48
C VAL A 75 1.38 -2.67 7.46
N HIS A 76 0.65 -3.38 6.60
CA HIS A 76 1.28 -4.21 5.58
C HIS A 76 2.06 -3.35 4.56
N ILE A 77 3.27 -3.78 4.16
CA ILE A 77 4.17 -2.98 3.30
C ILE A 77 3.53 -2.55 1.97
N LYS A 78 2.65 -3.41 1.41
CA LYS A 78 1.83 -3.15 0.21
C LYS A 78 0.81 -2.01 0.33
N ASP A 79 0.48 -1.61 1.55
CA ASP A 79 -0.47 -0.55 1.86
C ASP A 79 0.20 0.70 2.43
N PHE A 80 1.54 0.71 2.45
CA PHE A 80 2.36 1.81 2.92
C PHE A 80 3.16 2.37 1.74
N ASN A 81 3.00 3.66 1.45
CA ASN A 81 3.76 4.38 0.43
C ASN A 81 4.50 5.55 1.08
N ALA A 82 5.71 5.81 0.61
CA ALA A 82 6.51 6.96 1.02
C ALA A 82 7.13 7.58 -0.24
N SER A 83 7.23 8.91 -0.26
CA SER A 83 7.81 9.67 -1.37
C SER A 83 8.43 10.96 -0.85
N MET A 84 9.41 11.48 -1.59
CA MET A 84 10.00 12.80 -1.36
C MET A 84 9.51 13.78 -2.43
N ASP A 85 9.23 15.01 -2.02
CA ASP A 85 8.93 16.14 -2.90
C ASP A 85 9.80 17.33 -2.47
N GLY A 86 10.96 17.50 -3.10
CA GLY A 86 11.98 18.43 -2.59
C GLY A 86 12.49 17.99 -1.22
N ASN A 87 12.20 18.78 -0.18
CA ASN A 87 12.54 18.46 1.23
C ASN A 87 11.33 17.97 2.03
N GLU A 88 10.19 17.77 1.38
CA GLU A 88 8.96 17.29 2.00
C GLU A 88 8.92 15.77 1.95
N PHE A 89 8.82 15.13 3.12
CA PHE A 89 8.65 13.69 3.22
C PHE A 89 7.16 13.35 3.37
N LYS A 90 6.59 12.72 2.35
CA LYS A 90 5.17 12.34 2.27
C LYS A 90 5.01 10.85 2.50
N ILE A 91 4.04 10.48 3.32
CA ILE A 91 3.65 9.09 3.59
C ILE A 91 2.17 8.94 3.36
N GLN A 92 1.79 7.86 2.68
CA GLN A 92 0.41 7.50 2.44
C GLN A 92 0.15 6.07 2.91
N ILE A 93 -0.86 5.91 3.76
CA ILE A 93 -1.22 4.64 4.39
C ILE A 93 -2.65 4.28 3.99
N TRP A 94 -2.83 3.12 3.36
CA TRP A 94 -4.16 2.63 3.01
C TRP A 94 -4.76 1.81 4.14
N GLN A 95 -5.85 2.29 4.73
CA GLN A 95 -6.61 1.49 5.69
C GLN A 95 -7.42 0.39 4.97
N ARG A 96 -7.34 -0.83 5.50
CA ARG A 96 -8.17 -1.95 5.02
C ARG A 96 -9.24 -2.33 6.04
N LEU A 97 -10.46 -2.52 5.55
CA LEU A 97 -11.53 -3.19 6.28
C LEU A 97 -12.02 -4.35 5.42
N ARG A 98 -11.97 -5.58 5.96
CA ARG A 98 -12.38 -6.80 5.23
C ARG A 98 -11.76 -6.90 3.82
N LYS A 99 -10.45 -6.62 3.70
CA LYS A 99 -9.66 -6.60 2.44
C LYS A 99 -9.95 -5.43 1.48
N LEU A 100 -10.97 -4.61 1.71
CA LEU A 100 -11.27 -3.42 0.91
C LEU A 100 -10.45 -2.23 1.42
N ARG A 101 -9.85 -1.48 0.50
CA ARG A 101 -9.19 -0.20 0.80
C ARG A 101 -10.28 0.86 1.01
N LEU A 102 -10.18 1.59 2.11
CA LEU A 102 -11.11 2.67 2.45
C LEU A 102 -10.53 4.00 1.98
N ALA A 103 -10.18 4.88 2.91
CA ALA A 103 -9.49 6.12 2.63
C ALA A 103 -7.99 5.98 2.93
N PRO A 104 -7.12 6.61 2.13
CA PRO A 104 -5.72 6.75 2.48
C PRO A 104 -5.57 7.83 3.56
N ILE A 105 -4.69 7.57 4.51
CA ILE A 105 -4.23 8.54 5.50
C ILE A 105 -2.91 9.10 4.97
N GLN A 106 -2.81 10.41 4.80
CA GLN A 106 -1.57 11.06 4.41
C GLN A 106 -0.90 11.71 5.63
N LEU A 107 0.42 11.61 5.70
CA LEU A 107 1.29 12.20 6.70
C LEU A 107 2.40 12.95 5.97
N VAL A 108 2.69 14.16 6.41
CA VAL A 108 3.63 15.05 5.74
C VAL A 108 4.58 15.63 6.79
N ILE A 109 5.88 15.58 6.52
CA ILE A 109 6.91 16.27 7.28
C ILE A 109 7.63 17.23 6.34
N ASP A 110 7.46 18.53 6.58
CA ASP A 110 8.06 19.60 5.79
C ASP A 110 8.64 20.69 6.69
N PRO A 111 9.96 20.95 6.63
CA PRO A 111 10.98 20.17 5.94
C PRO A 111 11.40 18.95 6.78
N VAL A 112 11.86 17.87 6.13
CA VAL A 112 12.51 16.75 6.83
C VAL A 112 13.93 17.12 7.25
N ASP A 113 14.33 16.70 8.45
CA ASP A 113 15.66 16.96 9.00
C ASP A 113 16.80 16.28 8.22
N ASN A 114 16.53 15.12 7.60
CA ASN A 114 17.49 14.37 6.81
C ASN A 114 16.87 13.80 5.53
N PRO A 115 16.93 14.54 4.40
CA PRO A 115 16.36 14.09 3.13
C PRO A 115 17.07 12.85 2.57
N ASP A 116 18.40 12.77 2.71
CA ASP A 116 19.19 11.62 2.21
C ASP A 116 18.78 10.31 2.91
N ALA A 117 18.54 10.37 4.21
CA ALA A 117 18.06 9.21 4.97
C ALA A 117 16.61 8.83 4.62
N ALA A 118 15.77 9.82 4.31
CA ALA A 118 14.41 9.58 3.83
C ALA A 118 14.41 8.89 2.46
N GLU A 119 15.27 9.32 1.53
CA GLU A 119 15.45 8.66 0.23
C GLU A 119 15.98 7.23 0.39
N ALA A 120 16.98 7.02 1.26
CA ALA A 120 17.49 5.68 1.54
C ALA A 120 16.38 4.76 2.10
N PHE A 121 15.51 5.27 2.96
CA PHE A 121 14.35 4.53 3.46
C PHE A 121 13.35 4.19 2.34
N ILE A 122 13.05 5.13 1.44
CA ILE A 122 12.15 4.91 0.30
C ILE A 122 12.68 3.81 -0.61
N ASN A 123 13.98 3.85 -0.91
CA ASN A 123 14.62 2.82 -1.74
C ASN A 123 14.53 1.43 -1.10
N GLU A 124 14.85 1.32 0.19
CA GLU A 124 14.72 0.06 0.94
C GLU A 124 13.26 -0.44 1.00
N LEU A 125 12.29 0.48 1.15
CA LEU A 125 10.87 0.14 1.12
C LEU A 125 10.46 -0.44 -0.24
N GLU A 126 10.90 0.18 -1.34
CA GLU A 126 10.57 -0.23 -2.70
C GLU A 126 11.21 -1.58 -3.05
N ASP A 127 12.48 -1.77 -2.70
CA ASP A 127 13.18 -3.05 -2.87
C ASP A 127 12.42 -4.20 -2.19
N ARG A 128 11.97 -3.99 -0.94
CA ARG A 128 11.18 -4.99 -0.21
C ARG A 128 9.80 -5.23 -0.81
N LYS A 129 9.13 -4.19 -1.32
CA LYS A 129 7.86 -4.38 -2.04
C LYS A 129 8.05 -5.24 -3.28
N GLN A 130 9.14 -5.03 -4.02
CA GLN A 130 9.47 -5.81 -5.20
C GLN A 130 9.80 -7.27 -4.85
N GLU A 131 10.55 -7.51 -3.77
CA GLU A 131 10.80 -8.86 -3.25
C GLU A 131 9.50 -9.58 -2.84
N ALA A 132 8.65 -8.90 -2.07
CA ALA A 132 7.35 -9.45 -1.63
C ALA A 132 6.39 -9.70 -2.81
N THR A 133 6.50 -8.93 -3.89
CA THR A 133 5.72 -9.11 -5.12
C THR A 133 6.29 -10.24 -5.98
N ARG A 134 7.61 -10.38 -6.05
CA ARG A 134 8.30 -11.46 -6.77
C ARG A 134 8.07 -12.82 -6.10
N ALA A 135 7.94 -12.88 -4.78
CA ALA A 135 7.50 -14.08 -4.06
C ALA A 135 6.02 -14.43 -4.36
N ALA A 136 5.20 -13.42 -4.68
CA ALA A 136 3.80 -13.59 -5.10
C ALA A 136 3.64 -13.77 -6.62
N ARG A 137 4.69 -14.18 -7.34
CA ARG A 137 4.66 -14.45 -8.79
C ARG A 137 3.68 -15.58 -9.09
N PHE A 138 2.45 -15.15 -9.43
CA PHE A 138 1.28 -15.91 -9.85
C PHE A 138 1.59 -17.29 -10.47
N PRO A 139 1.43 -18.39 -9.72
CA PRO A 139 1.38 -19.74 -10.29
C PRO A 139 -0.06 -20.23 -10.54
N GLY A 140 -1.08 -19.37 -10.45
CA GLY A 140 -2.49 -19.83 -10.44
C GLY A 140 -3.36 -19.36 -11.61
N ILE A 141 -3.36 -18.06 -11.91
CA ILE A 141 -4.36 -17.49 -12.82
C ILE A 141 -4.02 -17.77 -14.29
N LEU A 142 -2.74 -17.64 -14.67
CA LEU A 142 -2.31 -17.93 -16.04
C LEU A 142 -2.46 -19.42 -16.37
N ASP A 143 -2.08 -20.32 -15.46
CA ASP A 143 -2.24 -21.77 -15.64
C ASP A 143 -3.71 -22.19 -15.77
N TYR A 144 -4.61 -21.54 -15.03
CA TYR A 144 -6.05 -21.71 -15.18
C TYR A 144 -6.50 -21.35 -16.60
N TRP A 145 -6.14 -20.16 -17.09
CA TRP A 145 -6.47 -19.73 -18.47
C TRP A 145 -5.86 -20.65 -19.55
N PHE A 146 -4.63 -21.13 -19.35
CA PHE A 146 -4.01 -22.09 -20.26
C PHE A 146 -4.73 -23.45 -20.27
N THR A 147 -5.22 -23.90 -19.13
CA THR A 147 -6.00 -25.15 -19.03
C THR A 147 -7.32 -25.03 -19.81
N TRP A 148 -8.05 -23.92 -19.67
CA TRP A 148 -9.26 -23.67 -20.46
C TRP A 148 -8.98 -23.52 -21.95
N ALA A 149 -7.92 -22.80 -22.31
CA ALA A 149 -7.53 -22.62 -23.70
C ALA A 149 -7.14 -23.95 -24.36
N GLY A 150 -6.37 -24.80 -23.66
CA GLY A 150 -6.01 -26.13 -24.14
C GLY A 150 -7.21 -27.05 -24.31
N MET A 151 -8.15 -27.04 -23.35
CA MET A 151 -9.37 -27.84 -23.43
C MET A 151 -10.28 -27.37 -24.59
N PHE A 152 -10.40 -26.06 -24.79
CA PHE A 152 -11.20 -25.49 -25.88
C PHE A 152 -10.60 -25.83 -27.26
N LEU A 153 -9.27 -25.73 -27.40
CA LEU A 153 -8.55 -26.13 -28.62
C LEU A 153 -8.65 -27.64 -28.88
N GLY A 154 -8.56 -28.47 -27.84
CA GLY A 154 -8.76 -29.92 -27.97
C GLY A 154 -10.17 -30.30 -28.41
N PHE A 155 -11.19 -29.61 -27.88
CA PHE A 155 -12.58 -29.81 -28.29
C PHE A 155 -12.82 -29.36 -29.74
N LEU A 156 -12.26 -28.22 -30.14
CA LEU A 156 -12.28 -27.77 -31.53
C LEU A 156 -11.57 -28.74 -32.48
N ALA A 157 -10.43 -29.29 -32.06
CA ALA A 157 -9.71 -30.29 -32.84
C ALA A 157 -10.54 -31.57 -33.02
N LEU A 158 -11.28 -32.01 -32.00
CA LEU A 158 -12.17 -33.17 -32.10
C LEU A 158 -13.38 -32.94 -33.01
N ILE A 159 -13.92 -31.71 -33.04
CA ILE A 159 -15.03 -31.34 -33.95
C ILE A 159 -14.54 -31.21 -35.40
N LEU A 160 -13.35 -30.66 -35.59
CA LEU A 160 -12.77 -30.42 -36.91
C LEU A 160 -12.04 -31.64 -37.48
N TRP A 161 -11.76 -32.68 -36.68
CA TRP A 161 -11.16 -33.91 -37.18
C TRP A 161 -12.22 -34.72 -37.94
N PRO A 162 -12.13 -34.80 -39.28
CA PRO A 162 -13.08 -35.61 -40.02
C PRO A 162 -12.79 -37.06 -39.70
N GLN A 163 -13.81 -37.79 -39.23
CA GLN A 163 -13.76 -39.25 -39.16
C GLN A 163 -13.42 -39.75 -40.56
N LYS A 164 -12.17 -40.19 -40.75
CA LYS A 164 -11.80 -40.97 -41.94
C LYS A 164 -12.73 -42.18 -41.94
N GLN A 165 -13.58 -42.19 -42.96
CA GLN A 165 -14.64 -43.14 -43.21
C GLN A 165 -14.17 -44.58 -42.95
N GLN A 166 -14.82 -45.26 -42.01
CA GLN A 166 -15.00 -46.70 -42.14
C GLN A 166 -16.11 -46.89 -43.16
N GLY A 167 -15.77 -47.38 -44.36
CA GLY A 167 -16.78 -47.75 -45.34
C GLY A 167 -16.31 -47.74 -46.79
N ALA A 168 -15.44 -48.68 -47.14
CA ALA A 168 -15.31 -49.28 -48.47
C ALA A 168 -14.45 -50.54 -48.27
N GLU A 169 -14.74 -51.77 -48.68
CA GLU A 169 -15.81 -52.50 -49.38
C GLU A 169 -15.68 -53.96 -48.82
N GLY A 170 -16.71 -54.80 -48.78
CA GLY A 170 -17.26 -55.46 -49.96
C GLY A 170 -16.35 -56.62 -50.38
#